data_AF-A0A0B6YQQ7-F1
#
_entry.id   AF-A0A0B6YQQ7-F1
#
_cell.length_a   1.000
_cell.length_b   1.000
_cell.length_c   1.000
_cell.angle_alpha   90.00
_cell.angle_beta   90.00
_cell.angle_gamma   90.00
#
_symmetry.space_group_name_H-M   'P 1'
#
loop_
_entity.id
_entity.type
_entity.pdbx_description
1 polymer ?
#
loop_
_entity_poly.entity_id
_entity_poly.type
_entity_poly.pdbx_seq_one_letter_code
_entity_poly.pdbx_strand_id
1 'polypeptide(L)'
;MLVYVYMSRVAFLFSFCLENPRIASSLEKVPVAFIPLGTKRTSRMSVISCMMLFGMLVLLSLTVTETATVNLRTSLGTLSGSIATHEGSNVSVYYGIPFSQPPIGDLRFKPPVPAQAWEGIRDATSLPNSCWQTIDGSFNRTPNVEMWNANTNRSEDCLYLNVWIPQTAGPKAVMVWIYGGGFWGGTSTLDVYNALVLAARNNIIVVSFNYRVGALGFMYCGTPNCPGNVGLLDQVMALKWIKDNAENMEGDPARITIFGESAGAVSVGFHLMSPLSMDLFTNAIMMSSSPTVYWGLQNHEVALNRTRTFANLLGSTDMNMDTVVSHLRTISPQLLVQTHWRLTIYYFDPPFTPVVDGAFLPKHPLEIMAEGKVKNTSIIMGVVKNEGTYWLLYGFSRIFGNRDPNPVSSSEYATVVDGLLRPLGSNFTLDSVKESTMNEYYAFLPPWNRKSYLDSCDAICGDTLFKCPVVNFAQYYSTKVKGQVYMYSYEHRASTNLWPMWLGAPHGYEMEIFFGRPWSEMRDKYTDDERNLSDDIMKRITNMAKTGDPNLDGRISITWPRYTSEEQQYLVLDVGQQHVDQGLRYRECQYWQTQVPILQNAAYSHLPCPDAAISLTPWRMPLVIFISILVITSMHQN
;
A
#
# COMPACT_ATOMS: atom_id res chain seq x y z
N MET A 1 36.37 -19.75 14.74
CA MET A 1 35.81 -21.01 14.20
C MET A 1 34.70 -20.64 13.21
N LEU A 2 35.09 -20.16 12.03
CA LEU A 2 34.22 -19.73 10.92
C LEU A 2 35.10 -19.27 9.73
N VAL A 3 35.92 -20.18 9.19
CA VAL A 3 36.51 -20.07 7.84
C VAL A 3 36.85 -21.50 7.39
N TYR A 4 35.87 -22.28 6.93
CA TYR A 4 36.10 -23.59 6.29
C TYR A 4 34.82 -24.13 5.61
N VAL A 5 34.17 -23.35 4.72
CA VAL A 5 33.15 -23.89 3.80
C VAL A 5 33.20 -23.27 2.39
N TYR A 6 33.97 -22.20 2.15
CA TYR A 6 34.22 -21.71 0.79
C TYR A 6 35.55 -22.26 0.26
N MET A 7 35.52 -23.50 -0.24
CA MET A 7 36.45 -24.08 -1.22
C MET A 7 36.17 -25.58 -1.32
N SER A 8 35.06 -25.93 -1.97
CA SER A 8 34.87 -27.27 -2.52
C SER A 8 33.95 -27.21 -3.73
N ARG A 9 34.60 -27.18 -4.91
CA ARG A 9 34.22 -27.94 -6.12
C ARG A 9 32.93 -27.45 -6.82
N VAL A 10 32.92 -26.75 -7.97
CA VAL A 10 33.85 -26.63 -9.13
C VAL A 10 34.48 -27.96 -9.60
N ALA A 11 34.03 -29.08 -9.05
CA ALA A 11 34.36 -30.43 -9.53
C ALA A 11 33.07 -31.23 -9.73
N PHE A 12 32.06 -30.60 -10.33
CA PHE A 12 30.81 -31.24 -10.77
C PHE A 12 30.46 -30.96 -12.24
N LEU A 13 31.38 -30.36 -13.00
CA LEU A 13 31.26 -30.13 -14.46
C LEU A 13 32.31 -30.93 -15.28
N PHE A 14 32.95 -31.93 -14.67
CA PHE A 14 33.89 -32.86 -15.32
C PHE A 14 33.57 -34.32 -14.92
N SER A 15 32.32 -34.76 -15.13
CA SER A 15 31.93 -36.19 -15.11
C SER A 15 30.58 -36.49 -15.76
N PHE A 16 30.18 -35.70 -16.77
CA PHE A 16 28.98 -36.01 -17.56
C PHE A 16 29.22 -35.67 -19.03
N CYS A 17 30.15 -36.38 -19.67
CA CYS A 17 30.32 -36.41 -21.13
C CYS A 17 31.20 -37.60 -21.57
N LEU A 18 30.90 -38.79 -21.04
CA LEU A 18 31.33 -40.07 -21.59
C LEU A 18 30.08 -40.95 -21.62
N GLU A 19 29.40 -41.00 -22.77
CA GLU A 19 28.49 -42.07 -23.25
C GLU A 19 27.47 -41.55 -24.30
N ASN A 20 27.93 -41.17 -25.49
CA ASN A 20 27.35 -41.64 -26.76
C ASN A 20 28.10 -41.04 -27.98
N PRO A 21 28.55 -41.87 -28.93
CA PRO A 21 29.29 -41.41 -30.09
C PRO A 21 28.33 -41.07 -31.23
N ARG A 22 28.16 -39.78 -31.54
CA ARG A 22 27.68 -39.32 -32.85
C ARG A 22 27.88 -37.82 -32.97
N ILE A 23 28.77 -37.46 -33.89
CA ILE A 23 28.75 -36.32 -34.83
C ILE A 23 30.17 -35.77 -34.93
N ALA A 24 30.81 -36.24 -35.99
CA ALA A 24 32.06 -35.74 -36.51
C ALA A 24 31.82 -34.44 -37.29
N SER A 25 32.93 -33.70 -37.43
CA SER A 25 33.28 -32.76 -38.49
C SER A 25 33.06 -31.26 -38.25
N SER A 26 34.14 -30.54 -38.56
CA SER A 26 34.28 -29.12 -38.84
C SER A 26 34.32 -28.16 -37.64
N LEU A 27 35.54 -27.84 -37.19
CA LEU A 27 36.09 -26.49 -37.35
C LEU A 27 37.60 -26.51 -37.06
N GLU A 28 38.35 -26.20 -38.11
CA GLU A 28 39.80 -26.16 -38.19
C GLU A 28 40.39 -24.84 -37.66
N LYS A 29 41.64 -24.95 -37.17
CA LYS A 29 42.77 -23.97 -37.22
C LYS A 29 42.71 -22.73 -36.30
N VAL A 30 43.62 -22.68 -35.31
CA VAL A 30 44.65 -21.64 -35.02
C VAL A 30 45.61 -22.22 -33.93
N PRO A 31 46.94 -21.98 -33.96
CA PRO A 31 47.94 -22.96 -33.51
C PRO A 31 48.36 -22.84 -32.03
N VAL A 32 48.58 -24.00 -31.40
CA VAL A 32 49.22 -24.13 -30.08
C VAL A 32 50.73 -24.21 -30.26
N ALA A 33 51.46 -23.22 -29.75
CA ALA A 33 52.92 -23.27 -29.63
C ALA A 33 53.29 -24.20 -28.45
N PHE A 34 53.91 -25.33 -28.76
CA PHE A 34 54.57 -26.21 -27.79
C PHE A 34 55.88 -25.56 -27.33
N ILE A 35 55.98 -25.24 -26.03
CA ILE A 35 57.25 -24.95 -25.35
C ILE A 35 57.62 -26.20 -24.53
N PRO A 36 58.79 -26.82 -24.74
CA PRO A 36 59.16 -28.02 -24.00
C PRO A 36 59.49 -27.71 -22.54
N LEU A 37 59.00 -28.57 -21.65
CA LEU A 37 59.30 -28.59 -20.22
C LEU A 37 60.80 -28.83 -19.99
N GLY A 38 61.55 -27.74 -19.82
CA GLY A 38 62.88 -27.76 -19.22
C GLY A 38 62.76 -27.83 -17.71
N THR A 39 63.18 -28.94 -17.12
CA THR A 39 63.26 -29.16 -15.68
C THR A 39 64.30 -28.23 -15.03
N LYS A 40 63.91 -27.00 -14.71
CA LYS A 40 64.67 -26.14 -13.81
C LYS A 40 64.06 -26.21 -12.41
N ARG A 41 64.88 -26.73 -11.50
CA ARG A 41 64.75 -26.76 -10.04
C ARG A 41 64.36 -25.36 -9.54
N THR A 42 63.06 -25.10 -9.37
CA THR A 42 62.60 -23.89 -8.70
C THR A 42 62.96 -24.02 -7.22
N SER A 43 63.75 -23.07 -6.73
CA SER A 43 64.17 -23.05 -5.33
C SER A 43 62.93 -22.93 -4.44
N ARG A 44 62.86 -23.71 -3.36
CA ARG A 44 61.78 -23.63 -2.36
C ARG A 44 61.51 -22.20 -1.83
N MET A 45 62.46 -21.28 -2.00
CA MET A 45 62.32 -19.86 -1.65
C MET A 45 61.30 -19.08 -2.50
N SER A 46 61.09 -19.41 -3.77
CA SER A 46 60.16 -18.63 -4.63
C SER A 46 58.69 -18.90 -4.34
N VAL A 47 58.36 -20.13 -3.93
CA VAL A 47 56.99 -20.52 -3.56
C VAL A 47 56.59 -19.91 -2.22
N ILE A 48 57.53 -19.83 -1.26
CA ILE A 48 57.29 -19.23 0.06
C ILE A 48 57.05 -17.72 -0.07
N SER A 49 57.84 -17.01 -0.90
CA SER A 49 57.60 -15.58 -1.16
C SER A 49 56.26 -15.32 -1.86
N CYS A 50 55.84 -16.18 -2.80
CA CYS A 50 54.52 -16.06 -3.44
C CYS A 50 53.37 -16.33 -2.45
N MET A 51 53.50 -17.31 -1.55
CA MET A 51 52.49 -17.57 -0.52
C MET A 51 52.42 -16.46 0.54
N MET A 52 53.53 -15.82 0.90
CA MET A 52 53.55 -14.66 1.79
C MET A 52 52.94 -13.42 1.12
N LEU A 53 53.20 -13.18 -0.17
CA LEU A 53 52.58 -12.11 -0.94
C LEU A 53 51.08 -12.33 -1.14
N PHE A 54 50.66 -13.57 -1.42
CA PHE A 54 49.24 -13.93 -1.49
C PHE A 54 48.56 -13.81 -0.11
N GLY A 55 49.23 -14.22 0.96
CA GLY A 55 48.77 -14.03 2.34
C GLY A 55 48.65 -12.55 2.72
N MET A 56 49.60 -11.70 2.33
CA MET A 56 49.53 -10.25 2.53
C MET A 56 48.44 -9.59 1.67
N LEU A 57 48.21 -10.05 0.43
CA LEU A 57 47.11 -9.57 -0.41
C LEU A 57 45.73 -10.01 0.11
N VAL A 58 45.63 -11.20 0.69
CA VAL A 58 44.42 -11.68 1.40
C VAL A 58 44.22 -10.93 2.72
N LEU A 59 45.29 -10.57 3.43
CA LEU A 59 45.22 -9.73 4.64
C LEU A 59 44.92 -8.25 4.33
N LEU A 60 45.39 -7.71 3.21
CA LEU A 60 45.03 -6.35 2.74
C LEU A 60 43.59 -6.27 2.20
N SER A 61 43.03 -7.37 1.69
CA SER A 61 41.62 -7.46 1.29
C SER A 61 40.66 -7.80 2.43
N LEU A 62 41.18 -8.07 3.63
CA LEU A 62 40.45 -8.19 4.89
C LEU A 62 40.52 -6.89 5.72
N THR A 63 40.55 -5.73 5.06
CA THR A 63 40.07 -4.52 5.72
C THR A 63 38.57 -4.69 5.91
N VAL A 64 38.18 -5.26 7.04
CA VAL A 64 36.83 -5.11 7.56
C VAL A 64 36.64 -3.60 7.65
N THR A 65 35.89 -3.02 6.72
CA THR A 65 35.40 -1.66 6.89
C THR A 65 34.51 -1.70 8.11
N GLU A 66 35.09 -1.38 9.26
CA GLU A 66 34.38 -1.22 10.51
C GLU A 66 33.34 -0.14 10.24
N THR A 67 32.09 -0.56 10.08
CA THR A 67 30.98 0.35 9.85
C THR A 67 30.89 1.19 11.11
N ALA A 68 31.08 2.50 10.98
CA ALA A 68 31.04 3.38 12.14
C ALA A 68 29.71 3.18 12.87
N THR A 69 29.77 2.74 14.11
CA THR A 69 28.61 2.46 14.95
C THR A 69 28.22 3.71 15.74
N VAL A 70 26.92 3.84 16.01
CA VAL A 70 26.37 4.99 16.74
C VAL A 70 25.30 4.52 17.71
N ASN A 71 25.38 4.99 18.95
CA ASN A 71 24.46 4.55 20.00
C ASN A 71 23.28 5.51 20.17
N LEU A 72 22.07 4.97 20.31
CA LEU A 72 20.86 5.70 20.66
C LEU A 72 20.28 5.13 21.95
N ARG A 73 20.09 5.99 22.96
CA ARG A 73 19.41 5.60 24.20
C ARG A 73 17.91 5.86 24.04
N THR A 74 17.10 4.83 24.22
CA THR A 74 15.64 4.90 24.16
C THR A 74 15.04 4.67 25.55
N SER A 75 13.72 4.78 25.66
CA SER A 75 12.97 4.40 26.87
C SER A 75 13.04 2.90 27.20
N LEU A 76 13.37 2.04 26.23
CA LEU A 76 13.45 0.59 26.41
C LEU A 76 14.89 0.07 26.58
N GLY A 77 15.90 0.86 26.24
CA GLY A 77 17.31 0.43 26.30
C GLY A 77 18.17 1.14 25.27
N THR A 78 19.45 0.77 25.19
CA THR A 78 20.40 1.34 24.23
C THR A 78 20.44 0.49 22.96
N LEU A 79 20.47 1.16 21.81
CA LEU A 79 20.61 0.60 20.48
C LEU A 79 21.98 0.97 19.90
N SER A 80 22.60 0.06 19.16
CA SER A 80 23.77 0.33 18.31
C SER A 80 23.34 0.26 16.85
N GLY A 81 23.34 1.41 16.18
CA GLY A 81 23.05 1.55 14.75
C GLY A 81 24.31 1.74 13.92
N SER A 82 24.12 2.07 12.64
CA SER A 82 25.19 2.38 11.69
C SER A 82 25.14 3.84 11.25
N ILE A 83 26.26 4.37 10.74
CA ILE A 83 26.32 5.67 10.07
C ILE A 83 26.35 5.44 8.56
N ALA A 84 25.41 6.04 7.84
CA ALA A 84 25.39 6.12 6.39
C ALA A 84 25.66 7.56 5.93
N THR A 85 26.39 7.73 4.81
CA THR A 85 26.69 9.06 4.26
C THR A 85 26.03 9.21 2.89
N HIS A 86 25.33 10.32 2.67
CA HIS A 86 24.75 10.70 1.39
C HIS A 86 25.09 12.16 1.08
N GLU A 87 25.77 12.42 -0.05
CA GLU A 87 26.22 13.75 -0.47
C GLU A 87 26.93 14.56 0.62
N GLY A 88 27.80 13.89 1.39
CA GLY A 88 28.55 14.51 2.49
C GLY A 88 27.76 14.70 3.79
N SER A 89 26.46 14.39 3.81
CA SER A 89 25.62 14.39 5.01
C SER A 89 25.60 13.02 5.67
N ASN A 90 25.92 12.96 6.96
CA ASN A 90 25.87 11.73 7.74
C ASN A 90 24.47 11.53 8.34
N VAL A 91 24.00 10.29 8.33
CA VAL A 91 22.72 9.85 8.88
C VAL A 91 22.96 8.63 9.77
N SER A 92 22.54 8.71 11.02
CA SER A 92 22.49 7.58 11.94
C SER A 92 21.27 6.72 11.57
N VAL A 93 21.49 5.43 11.33
CA VAL A 93 20.48 4.49 10.88
C VAL A 93 20.32 3.38 11.89
N TYR A 94 19.07 3.13 12.30
CA TYR A 94 18.70 2.09 13.23
C TYR A 94 17.60 1.24 12.62
N TYR A 95 17.85 -0.03 12.41
CA TYR A 95 16.90 -1.01 11.89
C TYR A 95 16.44 -1.97 12.97
N GLY A 96 15.22 -2.48 12.85
CA GLY A 96 14.77 -3.61 13.66
C GLY A 96 14.57 -3.30 15.15
N ILE A 97 14.10 -2.10 15.47
CA ILE A 97 13.81 -1.69 16.86
C ILE A 97 12.45 -2.26 17.29
N PRO A 98 12.37 -3.10 18.34
CA PRO A 98 11.09 -3.66 18.78
C PRO A 98 10.26 -2.60 19.49
N PHE A 99 8.99 -2.45 19.08
CA PHE A 99 8.01 -1.62 19.80
C PHE A 99 6.92 -2.45 20.49
N SER A 100 6.79 -3.74 20.13
CA SER A 100 5.86 -4.70 20.71
C SER A 100 6.57 -6.01 21.07
N GLN A 101 5.99 -6.78 21.99
CA GLN A 101 6.29 -8.21 22.10
C GLN A 101 5.89 -8.93 20.81
N PRO A 102 6.60 -10.03 20.43
CA PRO A 102 6.23 -10.84 19.27
C PRO A 102 4.80 -11.37 19.40
N PRO A 103 3.89 -11.11 18.44
CA PRO A 103 2.49 -11.52 18.50
C PRO A 103 2.30 -13.01 18.12
N ILE A 104 3.07 -13.90 18.75
CA ILE A 104 3.11 -15.34 18.49
C ILE A 104 2.30 -16.14 19.51
N GLY A 105 1.93 -17.37 19.15
CA GLY A 105 1.19 -18.27 20.03
C GLY A 105 -0.11 -17.65 20.54
N ASP A 106 -0.26 -17.53 21.86
CA ASP A 106 -1.45 -16.96 22.49
C ASP A 106 -1.66 -15.46 22.23
N LEU A 107 -0.64 -14.75 21.76
CA LEU A 107 -0.72 -13.35 21.35
C LEU A 107 -1.19 -13.17 19.90
N ARG A 108 -1.23 -14.25 19.11
CA ARG A 108 -1.77 -14.19 17.75
C ARG A 108 -3.24 -13.75 17.78
N PHE A 109 -3.59 -12.82 16.90
CA PHE A 109 -4.89 -12.13 16.78
C PHE A 109 -5.27 -11.20 17.94
N LYS A 110 -4.45 -11.10 19.00
CA LYS A 110 -4.70 -10.17 20.11
C LYS A 110 -4.10 -8.79 19.83
N PRO A 111 -4.62 -7.74 20.49
CA PRO A 111 -3.94 -6.45 20.55
C PRO A 111 -2.45 -6.60 20.91
N PRO A 112 -1.57 -5.76 20.34
CA PRO A 112 -0.14 -5.83 20.65
C PRO A 112 0.12 -5.53 22.13
N VAL A 113 1.23 -6.05 22.64
CA VAL A 113 1.69 -5.84 24.01
C VAL A 113 3.00 -5.08 23.98
N PRO A 114 3.20 -3.98 24.74
CA PRO A 114 4.43 -3.20 24.69
C PRO A 114 5.69 -4.05 24.82
N ALA A 115 6.71 -3.74 24.02
CA ALA A 115 8.02 -4.38 24.14
C ALA A 115 8.60 -4.19 25.55
N GLN A 116 9.29 -5.21 26.05
CA GLN A 116 9.98 -5.13 27.32
C GLN A 116 11.30 -4.37 27.18
N ALA A 117 11.67 -3.63 28.21
CA ALA A 117 13.00 -3.03 28.28
C ALA A 117 14.07 -4.13 28.32
N TRP A 118 15.24 -3.84 27.77
CA TRP A 118 16.39 -4.73 27.76
C TRP A 118 17.60 -4.09 28.42
N GLU A 119 18.48 -4.92 28.99
CA GLU A 119 19.78 -4.50 29.49
C GLU A 119 20.85 -4.56 28.39
N GLY A 120 21.86 -3.70 28.49
CA GLY A 120 22.96 -3.63 27.54
C GLY A 120 22.62 -2.90 26.24
N ILE A 121 23.41 -3.19 25.20
CA ILE A 121 23.30 -2.57 23.88
C ILE A 121 22.75 -3.61 22.90
N ARG A 122 21.63 -3.29 22.26
CA ARG A 122 21.01 -4.13 21.23
C ARG A 122 21.48 -3.69 19.85
N ASP A 123 21.86 -4.66 19.03
CA ASP A 123 22.21 -4.40 17.63
C ASP A 123 20.96 -4.00 16.83
N ALA A 124 21.08 -2.89 16.12
CA ALA A 124 20.05 -2.28 15.27
C ALA A 124 20.62 -1.97 13.87
N THR A 125 21.51 -2.82 13.37
CA THR A 125 22.15 -2.65 12.05
C THR A 125 21.49 -3.48 10.93
N SER A 126 20.56 -4.37 11.27
CA SER A 126 19.93 -5.31 10.34
C SER A 126 18.43 -5.06 10.18
N LEU A 127 17.94 -5.10 8.93
CA LEU A 127 16.52 -4.96 8.62
C LEU A 127 15.69 -6.06 9.33
N PRO A 128 14.50 -5.72 9.87
CA PRO A 128 13.64 -6.68 10.55
C PRO A 128 12.98 -7.66 9.57
N ASN A 129 12.42 -8.74 10.12
CA ASN A 129 11.51 -9.61 9.38
C ASN A 129 10.27 -8.84 8.91
N SER A 130 9.81 -9.11 7.69
CA SER A 130 8.48 -8.72 7.23
C SER A 130 7.40 -9.54 7.93
N CYS A 131 6.22 -8.96 8.12
CA CYS A 131 5.07 -9.74 8.60
C CYS A 131 4.65 -10.81 7.59
N TRP A 132 4.13 -11.93 8.09
CA TRP A 132 3.59 -12.99 7.24
C TRP A 132 2.54 -12.46 6.26
N GLN A 133 2.77 -12.75 4.99
CA GLN A 133 1.95 -12.37 3.85
C GLN A 133 2.27 -13.30 2.66
N THR A 134 1.40 -13.31 1.67
CA THR A 134 1.67 -14.00 0.39
C THR A 134 2.71 -13.23 -0.42
N ILE A 135 3.54 -13.96 -1.16
CA ILE A 135 4.43 -13.39 -2.18
C ILE A 135 3.68 -13.41 -3.50
N ASP A 136 3.68 -12.30 -4.21
CA ASP A 136 3.15 -12.23 -5.55
C ASP A 136 4.07 -12.97 -6.52
N GLY A 137 3.58 -14.09 -7.03
CA GLY A 137 4.25 -14.90 -8.05
C GLY A 137 3.83 -14.54 -9.49
N SER A 138 2.99 -13.53 -9.66
CA SER A 138 2.48 -13.11 -10.97
C SER A 138 3.59 -12.62 -11.89
N PHE A 139 3.32 -12.67 -13.20
CA PHE A 139 4.22 -12.16 -14.24
C PHE A 139 5.66 -12.68 -14.14
N ASN A 140 5.87 -13.89 -13.61
CA ASN A 140 7.19 -14.49 -13.41
C ASN A 140 8.12 -13.62 -12.52
N ARG A 141 7.55 -12.91 -11.54
CA ARG A 141 8.29 -12.04 -10.59
C ARG A 141 9.25 -11.08 -11.29
N THR A 142 8.73 -10.34 -12.28
CA THR A 142 9.50 -9.23 -12.89
C THR A 142 9.98 -8.24 -11.81
N PRO A 143 10.99 -7.40 -12.07
CA PRO A 143 11.45 -6.43 -11.08
C PRO A 143 10.35 -5.50 -10.53
N ASN A 144 9.35 -5.17 -11.35
CA ASN A 144 8.20 -4.36 -10.94
C ASN A 144 7.20 -5.10 -10.05
N VAL A 145 7.14 -6.43 -10.11
CA VAL A 145 6.40 -7.24 -9.14
C VAL A 145 7.24 -7.38 -7.87
N GLU A 146 8.53 -7.69 -8.03
CA GLU A 146 9.41 -7.99 -6.91
C GLU A 146 9.68 -6.78 -6.01
N MET A 147 9.65 -5.56 -6.55
CA MET A 147 9.82 -4.34 -5.75
C MET A 147 8.77 -4.18 -4.64
N TRP A 148 7.61 -4.82 -4.76
CA TRP A 148 6.52 -4.79 -3.76
C TRP A 148 6.45 -6.05 -2.89
N ASN A 149 7.21 -7.10 -3.25
CA ASN A 149 7.29 -8.33 -2.47
C ASN A 149 8.17 -8.13 -1.23
N ALA A 150 7.85 -8.84 -0.15
CA ALA A 150 8.68 -8.84 1.07
C ALA A 150 10.14 -9.22 0.74
N ASN A 151 11.07 -8.31 1.01
CA ASN A 151 12.50 -8.46 0.73
C ASN A 151 13.33 -8.97 1.92
N THR A 152 12.70 -9.19 3.08
CA THR A 152 13.30 -9.86 4.23
C THR A 152 12.51 -11.14 4.59
N ASN A 153 13.02 -11.93 5.54
CA ASN A 153 12.33 -13.15 5.96
C ASN A 153 10.94 -12.84 6.53
N ARG A 154 9.96 -13.72 6.28
CA ARG A 154 8.58 -13.56 6.77
C ARG A 154 8.43 -14.24 8.13
N SER A 155 7.99 -13.49 9.13
CA SER A 155 7.79 -13.99 10.50
C SER A 155 6.55 -13.36 11.13
N GLU A 156 6.00 -14.01 12.16
CA GLU A 156 5.00 -13.37 13.04
C GLU A 156 5.66 -12.44 14.04
N ASP A 157 6.92 -12.73 14.38
CA ASP A 157 7.81 -11.78 15.06
C ASP A 157 8.30 -10.74 14.04
N CYS A 158 7.45 -9.75 13.77
CA CYS A 158 7.65 -8.72 12.76
C CYS A 158 7.40 -7.29 13.25
N LEU A 159 7.00 -7.06 14.50
CA LEU A 159 6.61 -5.75 15.03
C LEU A 159 7.81 -4.89 15.43
N TYR A 160 8.49 -4.39 14.39
CA TYR A 160 9.70 -3.59 14.47
C TYR A 160 9.57 -2.29 13.69
N LEU A 161 10.39 -1.30 14.06
CA LEU A 161 10.54 -0.03 13.35
C LEU A 161 12.00 0.27 12.97
N ASN A 162 12.15 1.17 12.01
CA ASN A 162 13.41 1.64 11.44
C ASN A 162 13.47 3.17 11.54
N VAL A 163 14.63 3.74 11.81
CA VAL A 163 14.84 5.17 12.04
C VAL A 163 16.06 5.67 11.28
N TRP A 164 15.91 6.81 10.58
CA TRP A 164 16.99 7.56 9.95
C TRP A 164 17.09 8.95 10.59
N ILE A 165 18.22 9.26 11.20
CA ILE A 165 18.46 10.52 11.95
C ILE A 165 19.63 11.28 11.31
N PRO A 166 19.40 12.41 10.63
CA PRO A 166 20.48 13.26 10.13
C PRO A 166 21.36 13.78 11.28
N GLN A 167 22.68 13.75 11.12
CA GLN A 167 23.63 14.27 12.12
C GLN A 167 23.85 15.78 11.97
N THR A 168 22.78 16.56 12.20
CA THR A 168 22.81 18.03 12.20
C THR A 168 22.32 18.59 13.53
N ALA A 169 22.64 19.85 13.82
CA ALA A 169 22.24 20.48 15.08
C ALA A 169 20.73 20.81 15.12
N GLY A 170 20.14 20.65 16.31
CA GLY A 170 18.79 21.12 16.63
C GLY A 170 17.68 20.07 16.46
N PRO A 171 16.49 20.34 17.04
CA PRO A 171 15.36 19.42 17.01
C PRO A 171 14.73 19.35 15.62
N LYS A 172 14.51 18.12 15.14
CA LYS A 172 14.06 17.83 13.77
C LYS A 172 12.57 17.46 13.77
N ALA A 173 11.87 17.78 12.69
CA ALA A 173 10.56 17.18 12.46
C ALA A 173 10.70 15.66 12.24
N VAL A 174 9.66 14.90 12.53
CA VAL A 174 9.63 13.45 12.40
C VAL A 174 8.53 13.08 11.39
N MET A 175 8.91 12.38 10.32
CA MET A 175 7.96 11.79 9.37
C MET A 175 7.85 10.29 9.62
N VAL A 176 6.63 9.78 9.75
CA VAL A 176 6.36 8.37 10.08
C VAL A 176 5.61 7.71 8.93
N TRP A 177 6.31 6.79 8.25
CA TRP A 177 5.81 6.04 7.10
C TRP A 177 4.95 4.85 7.51
N ILE A 178 3.73 4.79 6.96
CA ILE A 178 2.80 3.67 7.07
C ILE A 178 2.61 3.10 5.66
N TYR A 179 3.15 1.91 5.40
CA TYR A 179 3.08 1.29 4.07
C TYR A 179 1.66 0.82 3.69
N GLY A 180 1.43 0.76 2.37
CA GLY A 180 0.20 0.27 1.73
C GLY A 180 0.12 -1.26 1.59
N GLY A 181 -0.40 -1.75 0.47
CA GLY A 181 -0.57 -3.20 0.25
C GLY A 181 -1.94 -3.75 0.65
N GLY A 182 -2.97 -2.89 0.63
CA GLY A 182 -4.37 -3.27 0.72
C GLY A 182 -4.80 -3.93 2.04
N PHE A 183 -3.98 -3.81 3.09
CA PHE A 183 -4.08 -4.52 4.37
C PHE A 183 -3.77 -6.02 4.34
N TRP A 184 -3.37 -6.62 3.22
CA TRP A 184 -2.98 -8.05 3.14
C TRP A 184 -1.48 -8.28 2.94
N GLY A 185 -0.75 -7.26 2.50
CA GLY A 185 0.69 -7.30 2.25
C GLY A 185 1.35 -5.95 2.51
N GLY A 186 2.63 -5.85 2.17
CA GLY A 186 3.50 -4.69 2.43
C GLY A 186 4.51 -4.94 3.55
N THR A 187 5.61 -4.18 3.53
CA THR A 187 6.66 -4.20 4.56
C THR A 187 7.37 -2.84 4.59
N SER A 188 7.84 -2.44 5.77
CA SER A 188 8.61 -1.19 5.95
C SER A 188 10.03 -1.25 5.36
N THR A 189 10.47 -2.44 4.93
CA THR A 189 11.84 -2.74 4.52
C THR A 189 12.08 -2.66 3.01
N LEU A 190 11.04 -2.40 2.20
CA LEU A 190 11.20 -2.31 0.75
C LEU A 190 12.22 -1.22 0.39
N ASP A 191 13.05 -1.48 -0.61
CA ASP A 191 14.08 -0.53 -1.05
C ASP A 191 13.47 0.81 -1.49
N VAL A 192 12.19 0.83 -1.90
CA VAL A 192 11.49 2.04 -2.33
C VAL A 192 11.13 2.95 -1.16
N TYR A 193 11.14 2.40 0.05
CA TYR A 193 10.91 3.13 1.29
C TYR A 193 12.22 3.41 2.05
N ASN A 194 13.39 3.16 1.44
CA ASN A 194 14.65 3.52 2.06
C ASN A 194 14.74 5.06 2.18
N ALA A 195 14.68 5.55 3.42
CA ALA A 195 14.54 6.96 3.70
C ALA A 195 15.88 7.70 3.87
N LEU A 196 17.02 7.07 3.54
CA LEU A 196 18.34 7.71 3.67
C LEU A 196 18.40 9.04 2.92
N VAL A 197 17.96 9.05 1.66
CA VAL A 197 17.97 10.25 0.81
C VAL A 197 17.04 11.32 1.37
N LEU A 198 15.79 10.94 1.67
CA LEU A 198 14.77 11.84 2.22
C LEU A 198 15.26 12.52 3.50
N ALA A 199 15.84 11.75 4.42
CA ALA A 199 16.39 12.24 5.69
C ALA A 199 17.59 13.17 5.46
N ALA A 200 18.59 12.73 4.69
CA ALA A 200 19.84 13.46 4.47
C ALA A 200 19.61 14.81 3.78
N ARG A 201 18.84 14.84 2.68
CA ARG A 201 18.66 16.06 1.86
C ARG A 201 17.78 17.11 2.53
N ASN A 202 16.83 16.68 3.38
CA ASN A 202 15.81 17.57 3.93
C ASN A 202 15.95 17.84 5.42
N ASN A 203 17.00 17.30 6.06
CA ASN A 203 17.24 17.44 7.48
C ASN A 203 16.01 17.09 8.34
N ILE A 204 15.49 15.88 8.14
CA ILE A 204 14.31 15.38 8.82
C ILE A 204 14.53 13.96 9.33
N ILE A 205 13.92 13.62 10.47
CA ILE A 205 13.92 12.23 10.94
C ILE A 205 12.82 11.49 10.19
N VAL A 206 13.15 10.31 9.67
CA VAL A 206 12.15 9.43 9.07
C VAL A 206 12.09 8.14 9.88
N VAL A 207 10.87 7.69 10.18
CA VAL A 207 10.60 6.42 10.84
C VAL A 207 9.69 5.58 9.94
N SER A 208 10.00 4.31 9.75
CA SER A 208 9.07 3.35 9.12
C SER A 208 8.86 2.16 10.06
N PHE A 209 7.70 1.52 10.01
CA PHE A 209 7.43 0.41 10.91
C PHE A 209 6.51 -0.64 10.30
N ASN A 210 6.57 -1.85 10.84
CA ASN A 210 5.71 -2.97 10.47
C ASN A 210 4.42 -3.02 11.29
N TYR A 211 3.33 -3.43 10.65
CA TYR A 211 2.07 -3.79 11.31
C TYR A 211 1.55 -5.11 10.74
N ARG A 212 0.83 -5.89 11.54
CA ARG A 212 0.26 -7.16 11.06
C ARG A 212 -0.74 -6.92 9.94
N VAL A 213 -0.71 -7.79 8.93
CA VAL A 213 -1.56 -7.74 7.73
C VAL A 213 -2.38 -9.02 7.57
N GLY A 214 -3.38 -8.99 6.69
CA GLY A 214 -4.28 -10.09 6.35
C GLY A 214 -5.04 -10.61 7.57
N ALA A 215 -5.30 -11.93 7.60
CA ALA A 215 -5.95 -12.58 8.74
C ALA A 215 -5.22 -12.35 10.08
N LEU A 216 -3.89 -12.18 10.07
CA LEU A 216 -3.11 -11.99 11.28
C LEU A 216 -3.30 -10.59 11.90
N GLY A 217 -3.66 -9.59 11.09
CA GLY A 217 -3.85 -8.20 11.51
C GLY A 217 -5.30 -7.73 11.61
N PHE A 218 -6.20 -8.30 10.80
CA PHE A 218 -7.53 -7.74 10.58
C PHE A 218 -8.68 -8.73 10.71
N MET A 219 -8.42 -10.00 11.07
CA MET A 219 -9.49 -10.95 11.34
C MET A 219 -10.35 -10.48 12.53
N TYR A 220 -11.66 -10.43 12.31
CA TYR A 220 -12.65 -10.08 13.32
C TYR A 220 -13.46 -11.31 13.72
N CYS A 221 -13.46 -11.63 15.01
CA CYS A 221 -14.19 -12.77 15.55
C CYS A 221 -15.30 -12.36 16.53
N GLY A 222 -15.43 -11.07 16.84
CA GLY A 222 -16.37 -10.57 17.85
C GLY A 222 -16.04 -11.01 19.28
N THR A 223 -14.80 -11.41 19.56
CA THR A 223 -14.34 -11.78 20.92
C THR A 223 -13.10 -10.97 21.31
N PRO A 224 -12.83 -10.78 22.62
CA PRO A 224 -11.61 -10.10 23.07
C PRO A 224 -10.30 -10.74 22.59
N ASN A 225 -10.33 -12.03 22.24
CA ASN A 225 -9.17 -12.78 21.75
C ASN A 225 -8.91 -12.59 20.25
N CYS A 226 -9.84 -12.00 19.52
CA CYS A 226 -9.76 -11.68 18.10
C CYS A 226 -10.75 -10.52 17.81
N PRO A 227 -10.43 -9.31 18.28
CA PRO A 227 -11.36 -8.18 18.26
C PRO A 227 -11.42 -7.45 16.90
N GLY A 228 -10.62 -7.87 15.91
CA GLY A 228 -10.36 -7.06 14.71
C GLY A 228 -9.38 -5.93 14.97
N ASN A 229 -8.98 -5.22 13.91
CA ASN A 229 -8.15 -4.01 13.97
C ASN A 229 -6.78 -4.14 14.66
N VAL A 230 -6.27 -5.35 14.95
CA VAL A 230 -5.01 -5.47 15.70
C VAL A 230 -3.80 -4.95 14.93
N GLY A 231 -3.84 -4.94 13.59
CA GLY A 231 -2.88 -4.24 12.74
C GLY A 231 -2.91 -2.71 12.92
N LEU A 232 -4.08 -2.09 13.09
CA LEU A 232 -4.19 -0.66 13.43
C LEU A 232 -3.68 -0.39 14.86
N LEU A 233 -3.92 -1.31 15.79
CA LEU A 233 -3.39 -1.21 17.14
C LEU A 233 -1.85 -1.37 17.18
N ASP A 234 -1.26 -2.14 16.26
CA ASP A 234 0.19 -2.19 16.06
C ASP A 234 0.71 -0.81 15.65
N GLN A 235 0.01 -0.13 14.72
CA GLN A 235 0.34 1.23 14.31
C GLN A 235 0.22 2.22 15.50
N VAL A 236 -0.83 2.12 16.33
CA VAL A 236 -0.94 2.93 17.57
C VAL A 236 0.25 2.69 18.49
N MET A 237 0.68 1.45 18.67
CA MET A 237 1.81 1.12 19.54
C MET A 237 3.13 1.69 19.02
N ALA A 238 3.38 1.61 17.71
CA ALA A 238 4.53 2.23 17.08
C ALA A 238 4.50 3.76 17.25
N LEU A 239 3.34 4.41 17.01
CA LEU A 239 3.20 5.87 17.18
C LEU A 239 3.43 6.32 18.62
N LYS A 240 2.98 5.55 19.61
CA LYS A 240 3.29 5.81 21.03
C LYS A 240 4.78 5.73 21.29
N TRP A 241 5.43 4.66 20.83
CA TRP A 241 6.88 4.51 20.98
C TRP A 241 7.64 5.67 20.33
N ILE A 242 7.24 6.11 19.13
CA ILE A 242 7.86 7.22 18.41
C ILE A 242 7.70 8.51 19.18
N LYS A 243 6.50 8.82 19.67
CA LYS A 243 6.23 10.01 20.49
C LYS A 243 7.08 10.02 21.76
N ASP A 244 7.15 8.89 22.46
CA ASP A 244 7.88 8.73 23.72
C ASP A 244 9.41 8.80 23.54
N ASN A 245 9.92 8.54 22.33
CA ASN A 245 11.34 8.55 22.01
C ASN A 245 11.76 9.69 21.07
N ALA A 246 10.85 10.59 20.69
CA ALA A 246 11.14 11.66 19.74
C ALA A 246 12.35 12.49 20.19
N GLU A 247 12.36 12.96 21.44
CA GLU A 247 13.45 13.78 21.98
C GLU A 247 14.78 13.01 22.04
N ASN A 248 14.74 11.70 22.35
CA ASN A 248 15.93 10.84 22.36
C ASN A 248 16.58 10.75 20.98
N MET A 249 15.79 10.85 19.91
CA MET A 249 16.23 10.86 18.52
C MET A 249 16.62 12.26 18.02
N GLU A 250 16.67 13.27 18.90
CA GLU A 250 16.75 14.69 18.55
C GLU A 250 15.58 15.16 17.65
N GLY A 251 14.44 14.48 17.76
CA GLY A 251 13.19 14.85 17.13
C GLY A 251 12.32 15.71 18.04
N ASP A 252 11.44 16.47 17.43
CA ASP A 252 10.45 17.30 18.11
C ASP A 252 9.12 16.53 18.22
N PRO A 253 8.67 16.13 19.42
CA PRO A 253 7.41 15.43 19.60
C PRO A 253 6.19 16.25 19.15
N ALA A 254 6.30 17.58 19.05
CA ALA A 254 5.23 18.46 18.55
C ALA A 254 5.22 18.61 17.02
N ARG A 255 6.20 18.02 16.31
CA ARG A 255 6.29 18.04 14.84
C ARG A 255 6.42 16.61 14.28
N ILE A 256 5.43 15.79 14.59
CA ILE A 256 5.31 14.43 14.04
C ILE A 256 4.28 14.46 12.90
N THR A 257 4.64 13.95 11.73
CA THR A 257 3.76 13.81 10.58
C THR A 257 3.64 12.36 10.19
N ILE A 258 2.43 11.82 10.17
CA ILE A 258 2.19 10.47 9.63
C ILE A 258 1.92 10.57 8.14
N PHE A 259 2.49 9.67 7.35
CA PHE A 259 2.25 9.61 5.91
C PHE A 259 2.18 8.17 5.41
N GLY A 260 1.33 7.94 4.44
CA GLY A 260 1.09 6.60 3.91
C GLY A 260 0.44 6.64 2.53
N GLU A 261 0.61 5.55 1.81
CA GLU A 261 0.06 5.32 0.46
C GLU A 261 -0.92 4.14 0.48
N SER A 262 -1.95 4.20 -0.36
CA SER A 262 -2.96 3.14 -0.50
C SER A 262 -3.61 2.78 0.86
N ALA A 263 -3.52 1.53 1.32
CA ALA A 263 -3.99 1.13 2.66
C ALA A 263 -3.28 1.87 3.82
N GLY A 264 -2.06 2.35 3.60
CA GLY A 264 -1.36 3.26 4.51
C GLY A 264 -2.04 4.62 4.58
N ALA A 265 -2.53 5.16 3.46
CA ALA A 265 -3.33 6.39 3.45
C ALA A 265 -4.69 6.21 4.13
N VAL A 266 -5.34 5.05 3.95
CA VAL A 266 -6.55 4.69 4.72
C VAL A 266 -6.25 4.67 6.22
N SER A 267 -5.12 4.06 6.61
CA SER A 267 -4.66 4.02 8.00
C SER A 267 -4.41 5.41 8.59
N VAL A 268 -3.73 6.30 7.84
CA VAL A 268 -3.54 7.71 8.22
C VAL A 268 -4.89 8.40 8.43
N GLY A 269 -5.84 8.19 7.52
CA GLY A 269 -7.21 8.68 7.64
C GLY A 269 -7.92 8.19 8.91
N PHE A 270 -7.77 6.92 9.26
CA PHE A 270 -8.33 6.39 10.52
C PHE A 270 -7.63 6.95 11.75
N HIS A 271 -6.32 7.20 11.71
CA HIS A 271 -5.61 7.85 12.81
C HIS A 271 -6.05 9.31 13.05
N LEU A 272 -6.51 10.02 12.02
CA LEU A 272 -7.18 11.32 12.16
C LEU A 272 -8.56 11.23 12.85
N MET A 273 -9.17 10.04 12.89
CA MET A 273 -10.51 9.80 13.44
C MET A 273 -10.48 9.08 14.80
N SER A 274 -9.38 8.41 15.12
CA SER A 274 -9.28 7.55 16.30
C SER A 274 -8.90 8.33 17.56
N PRO A 275 -9.67 8.20 18.67
CA PRO A 275 -9.28 8.76 19.96
C PRO A 275 -8.02 8.13 20.55
N LEU A 276 -7.58 6.98 20.04
CA LEU A 276 -6.38 6.30 20.54
C LEU A 276 -5.08 6.87 19.95
N SER A 277 -5.16 7.65 18.86
CA SER A 277 -3.97 8.10 18.13
C SER A 277 -3.96 9.55 17.70
N MET A 278 -5.10 10.26 17.69
CA MET A 278 -5.16 11.61 17.15
C MET A 278 -4.22 12.62 17.84
N ASP A 279 -3.79 12.36 19.08
CA ASP A 279 -2.84 13.19 19.83
C ASP A 279 -1.37 12.76 19.69
N LEU A 280 -1.09 11.66 18.98
CA LEU A 280 0.26 11.13 18.79
C LEU A 280 1.01 11.80 17.64
N PHE A 281 0.32 12.59 16.82
CA PHE A 281 0.90 13.28 15.67
C PHE A 281 0.29 14.66 15.45
N THR A 282 0.96 15.45 14.61
CA THR A 282 0.62 16.82 14.27
C THR A 282 -0.04 16.87 12.91
N ASN A 283 0.68 16.59 11.81
CA ASN A 283 0.17 16.70 10.43
C ASN A 283 0.01 15.31 9.78
N ALA A 284 -0.68 15.25 8.65
CA ALA A 284 -0.90 14.00 7.93
C ALA A 284 -0.72 14.14 6.41
N ILE A 285 -0.25 13.07 5.76
CA ILE A 285 -0.17 12.99 4.29
C ILE A 285 -0.81 11.69 3.82
N MET A 286 -1.80 11.77 2.94
CA MET A 286 -2.57 10.63 2.45
C MET A 286 -2.43 10.49 0.93
N MET A 287 -1.77 9.43 0.49
CA MET A 287 -1.43 9.24 -0.93
C MET A 287 -2.33 8.15 -1.53
N SER A 288 -3.08 8.51 -2.58
CA SER A 288 -3.91 7.60 -3.35
C SER A 288 -4.99 6.85 -2.56
N SER A 289 -5.45 7.33 -1.40
CA SER A 289 -6.66 6.81 -0.73
C SER A 289 -7.18 7.73 0.38
N SER A 290 -8.30 7.36 1.00
CA SER A 290 -8.98 8.09 2.08
C SER A 290 -9.67 7.12 3.06
N PRO A 291 -10.05 7.55 4.27
CA PRO A 291 -10.75 6.69 5.24
C PRO A 291 -12.19 6.34 4.84
N THR A 292 -12.72 6.90 3.74
CA THR A 292 -14.08 6.65 3.25
C THR A 292 -14.12 5.67 2.08
N VAL A 293 -12.99 5.09 1.71
CA VAL A 293 -12.93 4.12 0.61
C VAL A 293 -13.60 2.80 0.99
N TYR A 294 -14.41 2.24 0.10
CA TYR A 294 -15.29 1.10 0.45
C TYR A 294 -14.51 -0.18 0.78
N TRP A 295 -13.36 -0.41 0.15
CA TRP A 295 -12.53 -1.59 0.40
C TRP A 295 -11.71 -1.46 1.68
N GLY A 296 -11.63 -0.27 2.27
CA GLY A 296 -10.81 0.01 3.45
C GLY A 296 -11.49 -0.29 4.79
N LEU A 297 -12.79 -0.61 4.78
CA LEU A 297 -13.56 -0.89 5.99
C LEU A 297 -14.61 -1.97 5.72
N GLN A 298 -14.70 -2.96 6.60
CA GLN A 298 -15.63 -4.07 6.50
C GLN A 298 -16.77 -3.95 7.51
N ASN A 299 -17.97 -4.36 7.07
CA ASN A 299 -19.10 -4.55 7.98
C ASN A 299 -18.87 -5.76 8.91
N HIS A 300 -19.27 -5.66 10.18
CA HIS A 300 -19.09 -6.72 11.18
C HIS A 300 -19.70 -8.06 10.79
N GLU A 301 -20.89 -8.07 10.20
CA GLU A 301 -21.57 -9.30 9.81
C GLU A 301 -20.80 -10.00 8.68
N VAL A 302 -20.35 -9.23 7.69
CA VAL A 302 -19.51 -9.74 6.60
C VAL A 302 -18.19 -10.27 7.14
N ALA A 303 -17.54 -9.53 8.04
CA ALA A 303 -16.28 -9.94 8.66
C ALA A 303 -16.41 -11.23 9.47
N LEU A 304 -17.45 -11.36 10.30
CA LEU A 304 -17.74 -12.59 11.06
C LEU A 304 -18.04 -13.78 10.15
N ASN A 305 -18.84 -13.58 9.10
CA ASN A 305 -19.18 -14.64 8.15
C ASN A 305 -17.94 -15.09 7.36
N ARG A 306 -17.04 -14.17 6.99
CA ARG A 306 -15.74 -14.51 6.42
C ARG A 306 -14.88 -15.29 7.38
N THR A 307 -14.79 -14.88 8.66
CA THR A 307 -14.04 -15.62 9.67
C THR A 307 -14.58 -17.04 9.86
N ARG A 308 -15.91 -17.24 9.90
CA ARG A 308 -16.51 -18.58 9.96
C ARG A 308 -16.17 -19.42 8.73
N THR A 309 -16.29 -18.84 7.53
CA THR A 309 -15.92 -19.51 6.28
C THR A 309 -14.44 -19.88 6.27
N PHE A 310 -13.58 -18.97 6.73
CA PHE A 310 -12.15 -19.18 6.86
C PHE A 310 -11.81 -20.31 7.83
N ALA A 311 -12.46 -20.34 9.00
CA ALA A 311 -12.33 -21.42 9.97
C ALA A 311 -12.75 -22.78 9.38
N ASN A 312 -13.87 -22.82 8.65
CA ASN A 312 -14.34 -24.04 7.98
C ASN A 312 -13.31 -24.55 6.96
N LEU A 313 -12.73 -23.66 6.16
CA LEU A 313 -11.67 -24.00 5.18
C LEU A 313 -10.40 -24.55 5.85
N LEU A 314 -10.19 -24.22 7.13
CA LEU A 314 -9.06 -24.65 7.95
C LEU A 314 -9.44 -25.75 8.96
N GLY A 315 -10.60 -26.38 8.78
CA GLY A 315 -11.00 -27.58 9.52
C GLY A 315 -11.68 -27.33 10.88
N SER A 316 -12.17 -26.12 11.16
CA SER A 316 -13.00 -25.86 12.34
C SER A 316 -14.40 -25.40 11.95
N THR A 317 -15.42 -26.12 12.44
CA THR A 317 -16.84 -25.82 12.24
C THR A 317 -17.54 -25.47 13.56
N ASP A 318 -16.77 -25.16 14.60
CA ASP A 318 -17.30 -24.84 15.92
C ASP A 318 -18.13 -23.54 15.87
N MET A 319 -19.22 -23.52 16.65
CA MET A 319 -20.08 -22.34 16.78
C MET A 319 -19.50 -21.31 17.76
N ASN A 320 -18.65 -21.74 18.70
CA ASN A 320 -17.99 -20.87 19.66
C ASN A 320 -16.73 -20.25 19.06
N MET A 321 -16.74 -18.92 18.89
CA MET A 321 -15.63 -18.19 18.29
C MET A 321 -14.33 -18.25 19.10
N ASP A 322 -14.35 -18.43 20.42
CA ASP A 322 -13.11 -18.60 21.20
C ASP A 322 -12.47 -19.97 20.93
N THR A 323 -13.26 -21.03 20.71
CA THR A 323 -12.73 -22.33 20.26
C THR A 323 -12.18 -22.23 18.84
N VAL A 324 -12.88 -21.53 17.94
CA VAL A 324 -12.40 -21.24 16.58
C VAL A 324 -11.05 -20.51 16.62
N VAL A 325 -10.94 -19.44 17.42
CA VAL A 325 -9.69 -18.69 17.56
C VAL A 325 -8.57 -19.58 18.10
N SER A 326 -8.86 -20.40 19.10
CA SER A 326 -7.87 -21.35 19.67
C SER A 326 -7.38 -22.35 18.63
N HIS A 327 -8.28 -22.89 17.79
CA HIS A 327 -7.91 -23.73 16.66
C HIS A 327 -7.03 -22.99 15.65
N LEU A 328 -7.44 -21.79 15.22
CA LEU A 328 -6.69 -20.99 14.24
C LEU A 328 -5.28 -20.58 14.73
N ARG A 329 -5.05 -20.50 16.05
CA ARG A 329 -3.70 -20.30 16.61
C ARG A 329 -2.76 -21.49 16.40
N THR A 330 -3.30 -22.69 16.21
CA THR A 330 -2.49 -23.90 15.94
C THR A 330 -2.07 -24.02 14.47
N ILE A 331 -2.73 -23.29 13.57
CA ILE A 331 -2.47 -23.34 12.13
C ILE A 331 -1.18 -22.58 11.81
N SER A 332 -0.40 -23.05 10.83
CA SER A 332 0.81 -22.32 10.42
C SER A 332 0.44 -20.97 9.79
N PRO A 333 1.21 -19.90 10.05
CA PRO A 333 0.90 -18.58 9.49
C PRO A 333 0.94 -18.57 7.96
N GLN A 334 1.79 -19.40 7.34
CA GLN A 334 1.80 -19.60 5.90
C GLN A 334 0.45 -20.10 5.37
N LEU A 335 -0.15 -21.12 6.02
CA LEU A 335 -1.42 -21.67 5.58
C LEU A 335 -2.57 -20.67 5.79
N LEU A 336 -2.53 -19.88 6.87
CA LEU A 336 -3.50 -18.81 7.11
C LEU A 336 -3.50 -17.79 5.97
N VAL A 337 -2.34 -17.21 5.64
CA VAL A 337 -2.24 -16.17 4.60
C VAL A 337 -2.44 -16.72 3.19
N GLN A 338 -2.25 -18.02 2.94
CA GLN A 338 -2.63 -18.61 1.66
C GLN A 338 -4.14 -18.84 1.56
N THR A 339 -4.75 -19.30 2.65
CA THR A 339 -6.17 -19.68 2.65
C THR A 339 -7.11 -18.48 2.61
N HIS A 340 -6.71 -17.32 3.15
CA HIS A 340 -7.61 -16.15 3.21
C HIS A 340 -8.04 -15.65 1.83
N TRP A 341 -7.27 -15.93 0.77
CA TRP A 341 -7.58 -15.54 -0.60
C TRP A 341 -8.75 -16.33 -1.18
N ARG A 342 -9.12 -17.46 -0.55
CA ARG A 342 -10.32 -18.23 -0.90
C ARG A 342 -11.62 -17.55 -0.44
N LEU A 343 -11.52 -16.44 0.30
CA LEU A 343 -12.66 -15.65 0.77
C LEU A 343 -13.02 -14.50 -0.18
N THR A 344 -12.14 -14.18 -1.13
CA THR A 344 -12.35 -13.10 -2.10
C THR A 344 -13.42 -13.51 -3.10
N ILE A 345 -14.53 -12.77 -3.14
CA ILE A 345 -15.69 -13.08 -4.00
C ILE A 345 -15.73 -12.16 -5.21
N TYR A 346 -15.36 -10.89 -5.02
CA TYR A 346 -15.44 -9.86 -6.05
C TYR A 346 -14.06 -9.36 -6.48
N TYR A 347 -14.04 -8.60 -7.58
CA TYR A 347 -12.86 -7.86 -7.98
C TYR A 347 -12.51 -6.82 -6.91
N PHE A 348 -11.23 -6.73 -6.56
CA PHE A 348 -10.72 -5.82 -5.53
C PHE A 348 -11.50 -5.92 -4.20
N ASP A 349 -11.62 -7.16 -3.69
CA ASP A 349 -12.32 -7.50 -2.45
C ASP A 349 -11.34 -8.11 -1.43
N PRO A 350 -10.64 -7.26 -0.65
CA PRO A 350 -9.63 -7.72 0.30
C PRO A 350 -10.30 -8.57 1.39
N PRO A 351 -9.73 -9.74 1.75
CA PRO A 351 -10.45 -10.72 2.56
C PRO A 351 -10.68 -10.25 4.00
N PHE A 352 -9.69 -9.57 4.59
CA PHE A 352 -9.73 -9.05 5.95
C PHE A 352 -9.24 -7.60 5.96
N THR A 353 -10.10 -6.67 6.35
CA THR A 353 -9.81 -5.23 6.46
C THR A 353 -10.33 -4.68 7.78
N PRO A 354 -10.00 -3.43 8.14
CA PRO A 354 -10.51 -2.81 9.37
C PRO A 354 -12.03 -2.89 9.54
N VAL A 355 -12.48 -2.86 10.79
CA VAL A 355 -13.90 -2.86 11.20
C VAL A 355 -14.19 -1.70 12.16
N VAL A 356 -15.46 -1.41 12.45
CA VAL A 356 -15.85 -0.39 13.46
C VAL A 356 -15.86 -1.01 14.85
N ASP A 357 -14.71 -1.12 15.50
CA ASP A 357 -14.54 -1.86 16.75
C ASP A 357 -15.09 -1.15 18.01
N GLY A 358 -15.51 0.11 17.91
CA GLY A 358 -16.01 0.89 19.04
C GLY A 358 -14.92 1.47 19.95
N ALA A 359 -13.65 1.10 19.73
CA ALA A 359 -12.49 1.60 20.47
C ALA A 359 -11.53 2.40 19.59
N PHE A 360 -10.87 1.76 18.61
CA PHE A 360 -10.02 2.47 17.66
C PHE A 360 -10.87 3.31 16.70
N LEU A 361 -11.87 2.69 16.05
CA LEU A 361 -12.91 3.38 15.30
C LEU A 361 -14.22 3.33 16.11
N PRO A 362 -14.59 4.42 16.81
CA PRO A 362 -15.80 4.43 17.64
C PRO A 362 -17.09 4.32 16.83
N LYS A 363 -17.08 4.77 15.57
CA LYS A 363 -18.21 4.76 14.63
C LYS A 363 -17.71 4.60 13.20
N HIS A 364 -18.63 4.43 12.27
CA HIS A 364 -18.31 4.47 10.84
C HIS A 364 -17.65 5.82 10.47
N PRO A 365 -16.61 5.86 9.59
CA PRO A 365 -15.92 7.09 9.20
C PRO A 365 -16.84 8.22 8.75
N LEU A 366 -17.88 7.89 7.96
CA LEU A 366 -18.89 8.87 7.51
C LEU A 366 -19.68 9.50 8.68
N GLU A 367 -19.93 8.76 9.75
CA GLU A 367 -20.59 9.29 10.96
C GLU A 367 -19.64 10.17 11.76
N ILE A 368 -18.38 9.76 11.93
CA ILE A 368 -17.34 10.58 12.59
C ILE A 368 -17.18 11.91 11.85
N MET A 369 -17.20 11.86 10.51
CA MET A 369 -17.18 13.04 9.66
C MET A 369 -18.44 13.91 9.88
N ALA A 370 -19.64 13.32 9.86
CA ALA A 370 -20.88 14.08 10.10
C ALA A 370 -20.89 14.78 11.46
N GLU A 371 -20.26 14.19 12.48
CA GLU A 371 -20.10 14.76 13.82
C GLU A 371 -18.97 15.79 13.95
N GLY A 372 -18.15 15.99 12.91
CA GLY A 372 -17.01 16.91 12.94
C GLY A 372 -15.86 16.45 13.84
N LYS A 373 -15.75 15.14 14.12
CA LYS A 373 -14.77 14.56 15.05
C LYS A 373 -13.48 14.08 14.36
N VAL A 374 -13.13 14.70 13.24
CA VAL A 374 -11.85 14.48 12.57
C VAL A 374 -10.83 15.48 13.12
N LYS A 375 -9.60 15.02 13.41
CA LYS A 375 -8.50 15.87 13.92
C LYS A 375 -8.34 17.11 13.04
N ASN A 376 -8.35 18.27 13.66
CA ASN A 376 -8.13 19.54 12.99
C ASN A 376 -6.62 19.81 12.83
N THR A 377 -6.09 19.55 11.63
CA THR A 377 -4.67 19.78 11.31
C THR A 377 -4.41 20.06 9.81
N SER A 378 -3.17 20.33 9.42
CA SER A 378 -2.77 20.42 8.02
C SER A 378 -2.60 19.02 7.40
N ILE A 379 -3.15 18.85 6.20
CA ILE A 379 -3.03 17.61 5.41
C ILE A 379 -2.56 17.88 3.98
N ILE A 380 -1.72 16.98 3.46
CA ILE A 380 -1.54 16.80 2.01
C ILE A 380 -2.31 15.55 1.61
N MET A 381 -3.00 15.61 0.48
CA MET A 381 -3.58 14.40 -0.11
C MET A 381 -3.60 14.47 -1.62
N GLY A 382 -3.60 13.32 -2.30
CA GLY A 382 -3.61 13.33 -3.75
C GLY A 382 -3.71 11.95 -4.33
N VAL A 383 -3.58 11.88 -5.65
CA VAL A 383 -3.73 10.66 -6.45
C VAL A 383 -2.70 10.63 -7.57
N VAL A 384 -2.55 9.49 -8.21
CA VAL A 384 -1.83 9.38 -9.48
C VAL A 384 -2.79 9.44 -10.68
N LYS A 385 -2.24 9.75 -11.87
CA LYS A 385 -3.02 9.85 -13.10
C LYS A 385 -3.75 8.57 -13.47
N ASN A 386 -3.11 7.41 -13.31
CA ASN A 386 -3.62 6.11 -13.77
C ASN A 386 -3.79 5.11 -12.61
N GLU A 387 -4.55 5.51 -11.59
CA GLU A 387 -4.85 4.66 -10.43
C GLU A 387 -5.37 3.26 -10.78
N GLY A 388 -6.16 3.14 -11.86
CA GLY A 388 -6.86 1.91 -12.20
C GLY A 388 -6.00 0.89 -12.95
N THR A 389 -5.01 1.33 -13.74
CA THR A 389 -4.29 0.45 -14.67
C THR A 389 -3.58 -0.73 -13.99
N TYR A 390 -2.94 -0.49 -12.84
CA TYR A 390 -2.31 -1.53 -12.04
C TYR A 390 -3.32 -2.61 -11.63
N TRP A 391 -4.51 -2.21 -11.17
CA TRP A 391 -5.52 -3.17 -10.72
C TRP A 391 -6.22 -3.86 -11.89
N LEU A 392 -6.38 -3.20 -13.04
CA LEU A 392 -6.90 -3.82 -14.26
C LEU A 392 -5.96 -4.92 -14.77
N LEU A 393 -4.65 -4.68 -14.73
CA LEU A 393 -3.62 -5.67 -15.08
C LEU A 393 -3.76 -6.96 -14.25
N TYR A 394 -4.03 -6.84 -12.95
CA TYR A 394 -4.14 -8.01 -12.06
C TYR A 394 -5.50 -8.71 -12.15
N GLY A 395 -6.60 -7.97 -11.97
CA GLY A 395 -7.91 -8.62 -11.85
C GLY A 395 -8.65 -8.87 -13.16
N PHE A 396 -8.17 -8.32 -14.29
CA PHE A 396 -8.69 -8.60 -15.63
C PHE A 396 -7.57 -9.06 -16.59
N SER A 397 -6.67 -9.90 -16.08
CA SER A 397 -5.43 -10.35 -16.77
C SER A 397 -5.62 -11.04 -18.13
N ARG A 398 -6.84 -11.50 -18.44
CA ARG A 398 -7.20 -12.04 -19.77
C ARG A 398 -7.35 -10.94 -20.83
N ILE A 399 -7.74 -9.74 -20.41
CA ILE A 399 -7.94 -8.56 -21.25
C ILE A 399 -6.67 -7.68 -21.20
N PHE A 400 -6.18 -7.40 -20.00
CA PHE A 400 -5.01 -6.56 -19.75
C PHE A 400 -3.81 -7.42 -19.35
N GLY A 401 -2.82 -7.54 -20.23
CA GLY A 401 -1.61 -8.32 -19.96
C GLY A 401 -0.41 -7.47 -19.60
N ASN A 402 0.69 -8.13 -19.22
CA ASN A 402 2.01 -7.52 -19.12
C ASN A 402 2.66 -7.35 -20.51
N ARG A 403 1.90 -6.74 -21.41
CA ARG A 403 2.25 -6.33 -22.78
C ARG A 403 1.26 -5.24 -23.19
N ASP A 404 1.54 -4.53 -24.27
CA ASP A 404 0.55 -3.60 -24.82
C ASP A 404 -0.72 -4.37 -25.21
N PRO A 405 -1.89 -3.98 -24.69
CA PRO A 405 -3.12 -4.70 -24.94
C PRO A 405 -3.55 -4.45 -26.38
N ASN A 406 -4.23 -5.45 -26.96
CA ASN A 406 -5.03 -5.19 -28.14
C ASN A 406 -6.08 -4.11 -27.81
N PRO A 407 -6.57 -3.35 -28.79
CA PRO A 407 -7.68 -2.43 -28.57
C PRO A 407 -8.84 -3.15 -27.87
N VAL A 408 -9.22 -2.65 -26.69
CA VAL A 408 -10.32 -3.22 -25.90
C VAL A 408 -11.61 -3.14 -26.71
N SER A 409 -12.32 -4.25 -26.87
CA SER A 409 -13.62 -4.28 -27.53
C SER A 409 -14.74 -3.74 -26.65
N SER A 410 -15.88 -3.37 -27.23
CA SER A 410 -17.05 -2.95 -26.44
C SER A 410 -17.55 -4.03 -25.48
N SER A 411 -17.43 -5.31 -25.86
CA SER A 411 -17.82 -6.44 -25.02
C SER A 411 -16.88 -6.65 -23.82
N GLU A 412 -15.57 -6.46 -24.03
CA GLU A 412 -14.57 -6.50 -22.96
C GLU A 412 -14.74 -5.31 -22.03
N TYR A 413 -14.99 -4.11 -22.57
CA TYR A 413 -15.32 -2.92 -21.78
C TYR A 413 -16.53 -3.18 -20.87
N ALA A 414 -17.63 -3.69 -21.41
CA ALA A 414 -18.82 -4.00 -20.62
C ALA A 414 -18.56 -5.06 -19.55
N THR A 415 -17.67 -6.03 -19.82
CA THR A 415 -17.26 -7.06 -18.85
C THR A 415 -16.42 -6.47 -17.71
N VAL A 416 -15.52 -5.54 -18.02
CA VAL A 416 -14.70 -4.86 -17.02
C VAL A 416 -15.58 -4.00 -16.12
N VAL A 417 -16.47 -3.19 -16.71
CA VAL A 417 -17.42 -2.35 -15.94
C VAL A 417 -18.30 -3.23 -15.05
N ASP A 418 -18.81 -4.35 -15.56
CA ASP A 418 -19.57 -5.32 -14.75
C ASP A 418 -18.79 -5.79 -13.52
N GLY A 419 -17.54 -6.23 -13.74
CA GLY A 419 -16.67 -6.72 -12.67
C GLY A 419 -16.34 -5.67 -11.63
N LEU A 420 -16.11 -4.42 -12.05
CA LEU A 420 -15.80 -3.28 -11.16
C LEU A 420 -16.99 -2.89 -10.28
N LEU A 421 -18.22 -3.01 -10.79
CA LEU A 421 -19.42 -2.56 -10.07
C LEU A 421 -20.00 -3.63 -9.14
N ARG A 422 -19.71 -4.91 -9.35
CA ARG A 422 -20.23 -6.02 -8.53
C ARG A 422 -20.05 -5.83 -7.01
N PRO A 423 -18.92 -5.34 -6.48
CA PRO A 423 -18.77 -5.06 -5.05
C PRO A 423 -19.76 -4.02 -4.51
N LEU A 424 -20.30 -3.14 -5.38
CA LEU A 424 -21.13 -2.01 -4.98
C LEU A 424 -22.61 -2.36 -4.80
N GLY A 425 -23.08 -3.57 -5.12
CA GLY A 425 -24.49 -3.92 -4.96
C GLY A 425 -24.92 -5.30 -5.47
N SER A 426 -26.20 -5.63 -5.30
CA SER A 426 -26.81 -6.90 -5.74
C SER A 426 -27.28 -6.83 -7.21
N ASN A 427 -27.40 -8.00 -7.87
CA ASN A 427 -27.60 -8.15 -9.33
C ASN A 427 -28.71 -7.27 -9.96
N PHE A 428 -29.81 -6.98 -9.24
CA PHE A 428 -30.92 -6.17 -9.78
C PHE A 428 -30.62 -4.66 -9.85
N THR A 429 -29.67 -4.17 -9.06
CA THR A 429 -29.23 -2.75 -9.05
C THR A 429 -28.12 -2.48 -10.07
N LEU A 430 -27.47 -3.53 -10.57
CA LEU A 430 -26.23 -3.45 -11.34
C LEU A 430 -26.44 -3.04 -12.79
N ASP A 431 -27.52 -3.47 -13.46
CA ASP A 431 -27.69 -3.19 -14.89
C ASP A 431 -27.90 -1.69 -15.16
N SER A 432 -28.75 -1.01 -14.39
CA SER A 432 -28.96 0.44 -14.52
C SER A 432 -27.72 1.25 -14.14
N VAL A 433 -27.01 0.86 -13.07
CA VAL A 433 -25.76 1.52 -12.66
C VAL A 433 -24.68 1.29 -13.71
N LYS A 434 -24.57 0.09 -14.27
CA LYS A 434 -23.64 -0.27 -15.34
C LYS A 434 -23.90 0.53 -16.60
N GLU A 435 -25.14 0.56 -17.07
CA GLU A 435 -25.50 1.34 -18.27
C GLU A 435 -25.22 2.83 -18.04
N SER A 436 -25.63 3.37 -16.88
CA SER A 436 -25.35 4.75 -16.51
C SER A 436 -23.85 5.05 -16.45
N THR A 437 -23.05 4.14 -15.90
CA THR A 437 -21.59 4.28 -15.80
C THR A 437 -20.95 4.25 -17.18
N MET A 438 -21.33 3.29 -18.03
CA MET A 438 -20.83 3.20 -19.40
C MET A 438 -21.20 4.45 -20.21
N ASN A 439 -22.37 5.02 -19.96
CA ASN A 439 -22.80 6.25 -20.60
C ASN A 439 -21.99 7.46 -20.11
N GLU A 440 -21.81 7.63 -18.80
CA GLU A 440 -21.06 8.75 -18.24
C GLU A 440 -19.59 8.77 -18.70
N TYR A 441 -18.94 7.60 -18.73
CA TYR A 441 -17.51 7.49 -19.04
C TYR A 441 -17.20 7.36 -20.54
N TYR A 442 -18.20 7.13 -21.39
CA TYR A 442 -17.96 6.88 -22.81
C TYR A 442 -19.07 7.39 -23.73
N ALA A 443 -20.31 6.93 -23.56
CA ALA A 443 -21.36 7.15 -24.56
C ALA A 443 -21.86 8.60 -24.63
N PHE A 444 -22.02 9.26 -23.47
CA PHE A 444 -22.47 10.65 -23.36
C PHE A 444 -21.36 11.68 -23.60
N LEU A 445 -20.10 11.23 -23.71
CA LEU A 445 -19.01 12.11 -24.08
C LEU A 445 -19.09 12.44 -25.57
N PRO A 446 -18.91 13.73 -25.96
CA PRO A 446 -18.83 14.09 -27.37
C PRO A 446 -17.61 13.42 -28.02
N PRO A 447 -17.63 13.18 -29.35
CA PRO A 447 -16.58 12.42 -30.02
C PRO A 447 -15.14 12.91 -29.75
N TRP A 448 -14.93 14.22 -29.58
CA TRP A 448 -13.62 14.82 -29.29
C TRP A 448 -13.16 14.67 -27.84
N ASN A 449 -14.06 14.33 -26.91
CA ASN A 449 -13.73 14.03 -25.50
C ASN A 449 -13.75 12.52 -25.21
N ARG A 450 -14.19 11.70 -26.16
CA ARG A 450 -14.32 10.25 -25.99
C ARG A 450 -12.93 9.62 -25.98
N LYS A 451 -12.56 9.04 -24.84
CA LYS A 451 -11.29 8.30 -24.69
C LYS A 451 -11.42 6.88 -25.23
N SER A 452 -10.32 6.14 -25.27
CA SER A 452 -10.38 4.71 -25.58
C SER A 452 -11.15 3.94 -24.49
N TYR A 453 -11.62 2.73 -24.81
CA TYR A 453 -12.22 1.85 -23.79
C TYR A 453 -11.23 1.49 -22.68
N LEU A 454 -9.93 1.39 -22.98
CA LEU A 454 -8.89 1.17 -21.98
C LEU A 454 -8.83 2.33 -20.99
N ASP A 455 -8.75 3.56 -21.48
CA ASP A 455 -8.71 4.76 -20.64
C ASP A 455 -9.99 4.93 -19.84
N SER A 456 -11.13 4.51 -20.41
CA SER A 456 -12.42 4.49 -19.72
C SER A 456 -12.44 3.46 -18.59
N CYS A 457 -11.87 2.27 -18.80
CA CYS A 457 -11.69 1.27 -17.74
C CYS A 457 -10.80 1.81 -16.61
N ASP A 458 -9.66 2.41 -16.95
CA ASP A 458 -8.75 3.03 -15.96
C ASP A 458 -9.47 4.13 -15.19
N ALA A 459 -10.21 5.00 -15.89
CA ALA A 459 -10.97 6.07 -15.30
C ALA A 459 -12.04 5.57 -14.31
N ILE A 460 -12.83 4.55 -14.67
CA ILE A 460 -13.86 3.98 -13.79
C ILE A 460 -13.21 3.28 -12.58
N CYS A 461 -12.20 2.45 -12.82
CA CYS A 461 -11.47 1.74 -11.77
C CYS A 461 -10.81 2.73 -10.80
N GLY A 462 -10.04 3.68 -11.31
CA GLY A 462 -9.34 4.68 -10.51
C GLY A 462 -10.28 5.59 -9.72
N ASP A 463 -11.39 6.04 -10.31
CA ASP A 463 -12.33 6.93 -9.64
C ASP A 463 -13.07 6.24 -8.49
N THR A 464 -13.55 5.03 -8.73
CA THR A 464 -14.32 4.25 -7.74
C THR A 464 -13.43 3.76 -6.60
N LEU A 465 -12.23 3.27 -6.91
CA LEU A 465 -11.35 2.67 -5.92
C LEU A 465 -10.51 3.69 -5.16
N PHE A 466 -10.21 4.88 -5.72
CA PHE A 466 -9.23 5.80 -5.16
C PHE A 466 -9.60 7.29 -5.28
N LYS A 467 -9.76 7.82 -6.50
CA LYS A 467 -9.80 9.27 -6.74
C LYS A 467 -11.00 9.96 -6.13
N CYS A 468 -12.21 9.41 -6.30
CA CYS A 468 -13.38 10.07 -5.74
C CYS A 468 -13.44 10.00 -4.22
N PRO A 469 -13.11 8.88 -3.55
CA PRO A 469 -12.91 8.89 -2.10
C PRO A 469 -11.96 10.00 -1.61
N VAL A 470 -10.82 10.21 -2.30
CA VAL A 470 -9.86 11.30 -2.00
C VAL A 470 -10.52 12.68 -2.19
N VAL A 471 -11.09 12.97 -3.36
CA VAL A 471 -11.74 14.26 -3.65
C VAL A 471 -12.87 14.55 -2.64
N ASN A 472 -13.68 13.55 -2.32
CA ASN A 472 -14.80 13.66 -1.40
C ASN A 472 -14.34 13.97 0.03
N PHE A 473 -13.27 13.30 0.49
CA PHE A 473 -12.71 13.56 1.80
C PHE A 473 -12.05 14.95 1.86
N ALA A 474 -11.36 15.39 0.81
CA ALA A 474 -10.80 16.74 0.72
C ALA A 474 -11.89 17.83 0.80
N GLN A 475 -13.00 17.64 0.07
CA GLN A 475 -14.15 18.53 0.11
C GLN A 475 -14.81 18.58 1.50
N TYR A 476 -14.96 17.42 2.15
CA TYR A 476 -15.43 17.39 3.54
C TYR A 476 -14.46 18.15 4.46
N TYR A 477 -13.17 17.86 4.36
CA TYR A 477 -12.17 18.42 5.26
C TYR A 477 -12.08 19.94 5.10
N SER A 478 -12.11 20.46 3.87
CA SER A 478 -12.08 21.90 3.60
C SER A 478 -13.34 22.66 4.07
N THR A 479 -14.49 21.98 4.13
CA THR A 479 -15.77 22.60 4.55
C THR A 479 -16.08 22.46 6.03
N LYS A 480 -15.68 21.34 6.66
CA LYS A 480 -16.09 20.99 8.03
C LYS A 480 -14.94 21.03 9.02
N VAL A 481 -13.70 20.89 8.57
CA VAL A 481 -12.51 20.93 9.41
C VAL A 481 -11.79 22.25 9.19
N LYS A 482 -11.34 22.91 10.26
CA LYS A 482 -10.63 24.20 10.13
C LYS A 482 -9.18 24.06 9.63
N GLY A 483 -8.76 22.83 9.34
CA GLY A 483 -7.41 22.48 8.95
C GLY A 483 -7.11 22.92 7.52
N GLN A 484 -5.83 22.83 7.16
CA GLN A 484 -5.37 23.18 5.82
C GLN A 484 -5.33 21.92 4.96
N VAL A 485 -5.75 22.03 3.70
CA VAL A 485 -5.72 20.92 2.74
C VAL A 485 -4.90 21.36 1.55
N TYR A 486 -3.99 20.50 1.11
CA TYR A 486 -3.19 20.70 -0.10
C TYR A 486 -3.36 19.47 -0.98
N MET A 487 -3.93 19.66 -2.18
CA MET A 487 -4.21 18.55 -3.09
C MET A 487 -3.20 18.44 -4.22
N TYR A 488 -2.85 17.22 -4.64
CA TYR A 488 -2.04 16.98 -5.85
C TYR A 488 -2.63 15.93 -6.79
N SER A 489 -2.23 16.01 -8.06
CA SER A 489 -2.32 14.93 -9.06
C SER A 489 -0.90 14.63 -9.53
N TYR A 490 -0.40 13.42 -9.30
CA TYR A 490 0.90 12.98 -9.81
C TYR A 490 0.73 12.34 -11.17
N GLU A 491 1.37 12.91 -12.19
CA GLU A 491 1.12 12.54 -13.59
C GLU A 491 2.34 11.99 -14.32
N HIS A 492 3.51 12.05 -13.69
CA HIS A 492 4.75 11.59 -14.29
C HIS A 492 4.84 10.06 -14.32
N ARG A 493 5.35 9.52 -15.43
CA ARG A 493 5.75 8.11 -15.51
C ARG A 493 7.27 8.02 -15.43
N ALA A 494 7.76 7.42 -14.34
CA ALA A 494 9.20 7.23 -14.15
C ALA A 494 9.85 6.45 -15.32
N SER A 495 11.02 6.90 -15.76
CA SER A 495 11.84 6.27 -16.80
C SER A 495 12.31 4.86 -16.41
N THR A 496 12.38 4.57 -15.12
CA THR A 496 12.66 3.26 -14.53
C THR A 496 11.48 2.30 -14.54
N ASN A 497 10.26 2.78 -14.84
CA ASN A 497 9.07 1.95 -14.81
C ASN A 497 9.07 0.94 -15.97
N LEU A 498 9.28 -0.33 -15.63
CA LEU A 498 9.35 -1.45 -16.60
C LEU A 498 7.99 -2.02 -17.01
N TRP A 499 6.87 -1.46 -16.56
CA TRP A 499 5.56 -1.92 -16.99
C TRP A 499 5.30 -1.50 -18.45
N PRO A 500 4.39 -2.15 -19.17
CA PRO A 500 3.95 -1.69 -20.47
C PRO A 500 3.49 -0.23 -20.45
N MET A 501 3.63 0.47 -21.58
CA MET A 501 3.36 1.91 -21.67
C MET A 501 1.91 2.28 -21.33
N TRP A 502 0.97 1.37 -21.61
CA TRP A 502 -0.45 1.59 -21.34
C TRP A 502 -0.79 1.81 -19.86
N LEU A 503 0.09 1.42 -18.91
CA LEU A 503 -0.15 1.67 -17.49
C LEU A 503 -0.01 3.15 -17.10
N GLY A 504 0.69 3.96 -17.92
CA GLY A 504 0.91 5.38 -17.64
C GLY A 504 1.66 5.59 -16.32
N ALA A 505 1.09 6.39 -15.42
CA ALA A 505 1.56 6.61 -14.04
C ALA A 505 0.68 5.80 -13.05
N PRO A 506 0.99 4.51 -12.83
CA PRO A 506 0.15 3.59 -12.06
C PRO A 506 0.25 3.81 -10.54
N HIS A 507 -0.75 3.28 -9.83
CA HIS A 507 -0.85 3.29 -8.35
C HIS A 507 0.47 2.92 -7.66
N GLY A 508 0.90 3.73 -6.69
CA GLY A 508 2.09 3.52 -5.87
C GLY A 508 3.43 3.87 -6.50
N TYR A 509 3.50 4.15 -7.81
CA TYR A 509 4.78 4.43 -8.49
C TYR A 509 5.34 5.83 -8.21
N GLU A 510 4.54 6.74 -7.65
CA GLU A 510 5.04 8.02 -7.16
C GLU A 510 5.99 7.85 -5.97
N MET A 511 5.95 6.72 -5.27
CA MET A 511 6.82 6.44 -4.11
C MET A 511 8.30 6.52 -4.46
N GLU A 512 8.71 6.09 -5.66
CA GLU A 512 10.10 6.19 -6.11
C GLU A 512 10.59 7.66 -6.05
N ILE A 513 9.75 8.58 -6.51
CA ILE A 513 10.06 10.01 -6.54
C ILE A 513 9.96 10.65 -5.15
N PHE A 514 8.96 10.27 -4.35
CA PHE A 514 8.71 10.85 -3.02
C PHE A 514 9.76 10.45 -1.97
N PHE A 515 10.37 9.26 -2.08
CA PHE A 515 11.44 8.81 -1.19
C PHE A 515 12.86 9.19 -1.66
N GLY A 516 12.98 9.81 -2.84
CA GLY A 516 14.26 10.26 -3.35
C GLY A 516 15.07 9.20 -4.08
N ARG A 517 14.44 8.16 -4.65
CA ARG A 517 15.18 7.16 -5.47
C ARG A 517 16.00 7.78 -6.60
N PRO A 518 15.57 8.87 -7.28
CA PRO A 518 16.40 9.56 -8.27
C PRO A 518 17.76 10.07 -7.74
N TRP A 519 17.93 10.16 -6.42
CA TRP A 519 19.19 10.55 -5.76
C TRP A 519 19.85 9.39 -4.98
N SER A 520 19.33 8.16 -5.11
CA SER A 520 19.92 6.97 -4.48
C SER A 520 21.08 6.39 -5.31
N GLU A 521 21.53 5.18 -5.00
CA GLU A 521 22.45 4.39 -5.85
C GLU A 521 21.91 4.17 -7.27
N MET A 522 20.62 4.38 -7.49
CA MET A 522 19.95 4.29 -8.79
C MET A 522 19.97 5.61 -9.59
N ARG A 523 20.67 6.64 -9.10
CA ARG A 523 20.71 7.99 -9.69
C ARG A 523 20.86 8.01 -11.20
N ASP A 524 21.77 7.21 -11.75
CA ASP A 524 22.09 7.21 -13.18
C ASP A 524 21.00 6.57 -14.05
N LYS A 525 19.99 5.95 -13.45
CA LYS A 525 18.83 5.39 -14.16
C LYS A 525 17.66 6.38 -14.29
N TYR A 526 17.72 7.53 -13.62
CA TYR A 526 16.73 8.58 -13.71
C TYR A 526 17.27 9.78 -14.49
N THR A 527 16.38 10.57 -15.08
CA THR A 527 16.72 11.81 -15.79
C THR A 527 17.01 12.95 -14.80
N ASP A 528 17.64 14.03 -15.28
CA ASP A 528 17.82 15.26 -14.46
C ASP A 528 16.48 15.88 -14.06
N ASP A 529 15.49 15.82 -14.94
CA ASP A 529 14.17 16.38 -14.62
C ASP A 529 13.43 15.55 -13.56
N GLU A 530 13.59 14.23 -13.56
CA GLU A 530 13.07 13.36 -12.51
C GLU A 530 13.73 13.63 -11.16
N ARG A 531 15.04 13.91 -11.17
CA ARG A 531 15.78 14.36 -9.99
C ARG A 531 15.25 15.68 -9.44
N ASN A 532 15.02 16.65 -10.33
CA ASN A 532 14.46 17.95 -9.95
C ASN A 532 13.04 17.83 -9.40
N LEU A 533 12.19 17.00 -10.03
CA LEU A 533 10.84 16.71 -9.53
C LEU A 533 10.89 16.05 -8.15
N SER A 534 11.80 15.10 -7.94
CA SER A 534 12.00 14.44 -6.65
C SER A 534 12.43 15.42 -5.57
N ASP A 535 13.38 16.32 -5.86
CA ASP A 535 13.80 17.36 -4.92
C ASP A 535 12.65 18.30 -4.53
N ASP A 536 11.87 18.78 -5.50
CA ASP A 536 10.72 19.64 -5.25
C ASP A 536 9.67 18.96 -4.36
N ILE A 537 9.32 17.71 -4.67
CA ILE A 537 8.35 16.92 -3.90
C ILE A 537 8.86 16.64 -2.49
N MET A 538 10.09 16.13 -2.33
CA MET A 538 10.68 15.86 -1.02
C MET A 538 10.72 17.12 -0.16
N LYS A 539 11.06 18.27 -0.76
CA LYS A 539 11.06 19.54 -0.07
C LYS A 539 9.66 19.92 0.42
N ARG A 540 8.64 19.82 -0.43
CA ARG A 540 7.24 20.16 -0.07
C ARG A 540 6.67 19.28 1.03
N ILE A 541 6.86 17.95 0.96
CA ILE A 541 6.34 17.05 1.98
C ILE A 541 7.07 17.20 3.32
N THR A 542 8.37 17.51 3.29
CA THR A 542 9.13 17.76 4.53
C THR A 542 8.87 19.16 5.09
N ASN A 543 8.55 20.15 4.26
CA ASN A 543 8.04 21.44 4.70
C ASN A 543 6.71 21.30 5.44
N MET A 544 5.77 20.51 4.90
CA MET A 544 4.53 20.15 5.60
C MET A 544 4.83 19.53 6.98
N ALA A 545 5.85 18.67 7.08
CA ALA A 545 6.24 18.12 8.38
C ALA A 545 6.90 19.14 9.33
N LYS A 546 7.65 20.11 8.80
CA LYS A 546 8.33 21.14 9.60
C LYS A 546 7.38 22.23 10.09
N THR A 547 6.42 22.64 9.27
CA THR A 547 5.64 23.88 9.49
C THR A 547 4.13 23.74 9.29
N GLY A 548 3.65 22.63 8.73
CA GLY A 548 2.23 22.48 8.35
C GLY A 548 1.84 23.16 7.05
N ASP A 549 2.82 23.67 6.28
CA ASP A 549 2.62 24.30 4.96
C ASP A 549 3.71 23.79 3.99
N PRO A 550 3.36 23.23 2.82
CA PRO A 550 4.35 22.74 1.86
C PRO A 550 5.18 23.86 1.20
N ASN A 551 4.78 25.12 1.32
CA ASN A 551 5.34 26.25 0.58
C ASN A 551 6.52 26.97 1.27
N LEU A 552 7.13 26.38 2.30
CA LEU A 552 8.29 26.98 2.97
C LEU A 552 9.49 27.13 2.00
N ASP A 553 10.19 28.27 2.11
CA ASP A 553 11.32 28.74 1.30
C ASP A 553 10.98 29.30 -0.09
N GLY A 554 11.42 30.54 -0.35
CA GLY A 554 11.29 31.27 -1.61
C GLY A 554 12.07 30.74 -2.81
N ARG A 555 12.31 29.42 -2.90
CA ARG A 555 12.86 28.72 -4.09
C ARG A 555 11.86 27.74 -4.70
N ILE A 556 10.60 27.80 -4.32
CA ILE A 556 9.52 27.05 -4.93
C ILE A 556 9.07 27.81 -6.18
N SER A 557 9.16 27.17 -7.36
CA SER A 557 8.80 27.78 -8.65
C SER A 557 7.30 28.03 -8.79
N ILE A 558 6.47 27.13 -8.21
CA ILE A 558 5.02 27.18 -8.27
C ILE A 558 4.45 26.99 -6.86
N THR A 559 3.70 27.98 -6.38
CA THR A 559 3.01 27.88 -5.10
C THR A 559 2.00 26.74 -5.15
N TRP A 560 2.01 25.86 -4.14
CA TRP A 560 0.99 24.85 -3.94
C TRP A 560 -0.19 25.50 -3.21
N PRO A 561 -1.29 25.81 -3.90
CA PRO A 561 -2.41 26.50 -3.28
C PRO A 561 -3.10 25.62 -2.24
N ARG A 562 -3.72 26.28 -1.26
CA ARG A 562 -4.62 25.61 -0.33
C ARG A 562 -5.87 25.20 -1.11
N TYR A 563 -6.25 23.93 -0.99
CA TYR A 563 -7.52 23.44 -1.49
C TYR A 563 -8.68 24.01 -0.65
N THR A 564 -9.62 24.65 -1.33
CA THR A 564 -10.87 25.16 -0.74
C THR A 564 -12.07 24.51 -1.45
N SER A 565 -13.21 24.49 -0.78
CA SER A 565 -14.45 23.94 -1.36
C SER A 565 -14.95 24.71 -2.59
N GLU A 566 -14.55 25.97 -2.71
CA GLU A 566 -14.95 26.89 -3.77
C GLU A 566 -14.01 26.80 -4.97
N GLU A 567 -12.70 26.91 -4.76
CA GLU A 567 -11.71 26.96 -5.84
C GLU A 567 -11.20 25.58 -6.27
N GLN A 568 -11.23 24.61 -5.36
CA GLN A 568 -10.83 23.22 -5.58
C GLN A 568 -9.48 23.05 -6.29
N GLN A 569 -8.53 23.93 -5.97
CA GLN A 569 -7.22 23.95 -6.60
C GLN A 569 -6.34 22.79 -6.14
N TYR A 570 -5.59 22.22 -7.08
CA TYR A 570 -4.60 21.18 -6.83
C TYR A 570 -3.34 21.41 -7.66
N LEU A 571 -2.21 20.89 -7.19
CA LEU A 571 -0.94 20.95 -7.89
C LEU A 571 -0.75 19.71 -8.77
N VAL A 572 -0.54 19.89 -10.07
CA VAL A 572 -0.11 18.83 -10.97
C VAL A 572 1.40 18.64 -10.80
N LEU A 573 1.81 17.42 -10.49
CA LEU A 573 3.19 17.01 -10.32
C LEU A 573 3.62 16.18 -11.53
N ASP A 574 4.29 16.83 -12.48
CA ASP A 574 4.82 16.23 -13.69
C ASP A 574 6.17 16.84 -14.08
N VAL A 575 7.00 16.07 -14.79
CA VAL A 575 8.31 16.54 -15.27
C VAL A 575 8.10 17.67 -16.29
N GLY A 576 8.65 18.85 -15.98
CA GLY A 576 8.62 20.02 -16.87
C GLY A 576 7.24 20.65 -17.10
N GLN A 577 6.19 20.12 -16.47
CA GLN A 577 4.80 20.54 -16.66
C GLN A 577 4.04 20.73 -15.33
N GLN A 578 4.75 20.99 -14.24
CA GLN A 578 4.09 21.35 -12.98
C GLN A 578 3.23 22.60 -13.19
N HIS A 579 1.98 22.59 -12.71
CA HIS A 579 1.07 23.73 -12.76
C HIS A 579 -0.08 23.55 -11.76
N VAL A 580 -0.80 24.64 -11.47
CA VAL A 580 -2.03 24.58 -10.69
C VAL A 580 -3.21 24.35 -11.62
N ASP A 581 -4.07 23.40 -11.26
CA ASP A 581 -5.34 23.13 -11.94
C ASP A 581 -6.48 23.08 -10.91
N GLN A 582 -7.73 22.96 -11.37
CA GLN A 582 -8.94 23.06 -10.55
C GLN A 582 -9.91 21.92 -10.80
N GLY A 583 -10.63 21.51 -9.77
CA GLY A 583 -11.76 20.58 -9.90
C GLY A 583 -11.35 19.17 -10.33
N LEU A 584 -10.30 18.62 -9.71
CA LEU A 584 -9.81 17.26 -9.96
C LEU A 584 -10.97 16.25 -9.97
N ARG A 585 -11.28 15.68 -11.14
CA ARG A 585 -12.37 14.70 -11.35
C ARG A 585 -13.73 15.15 -10.82
N TYR A 586 -14.00 16.47 -10.80
CA TYR A 586 -15.21 17.01 -10.16
C TYR A 586 -16.49 16.37 -10.71
N ARG A 587 -16.64 16.33 -12.04
CA ARG A 587 -17.85 15.80 -12.68
C ARG A 587 -18.06 14.32 -12.35
N GLU A 588 -17.03 13.51 -12.50
CA GLU A 588 -17.09 12.07 -12.27
C GLU A 588 -17.36 11.77 -10.80
N CYS A 589 -16.75 12.51 -9.87
CA CYS A 589 -16.99 12.31 -8.45
C CYS A 589 -18.37 12.79 -8.01
N GLN A 590 -18.93 13.84 -8.64
CA GLN A 590 -20.35 14.18 -8.45
C GLN A 590 -21.26 13.05 -8.93
N TYR A 591 -20.95 12.41 -10.07
CA TYR A 591 -21.71 11.25 -10.56
C TYR A 591 -21.74 10.11 -9.52
N TRP A 592 -20.58 9.71 -8.98
CA TRP A 592 -20.50 8.66 -7.96
C TRP A 592 -21.16 9.03 -6.64
N GLN A 593 -21.12 10.30 -6.23
CA GLN A 593 -21.72 10.73 -4.97
C GLN A 593 -23.24 10.90 -5.04
N THR A 594 -23.80 11.17 -6.22
CA THR A 594 -25.20 11.59 -6.35
C THR A 594 -26.01 10.58 -7.16
N GLN A 595 -25.67 10.36 -8.43
CA GLN A 595 -26.47 9.57 -9.34
C GLN A 595 -26.44 8.08 -8.99
N VAL A 596 -25.26 7.54 -8.69
CA VAL A 596 -25.12 6.11 -8.37
C VAL A 596 -25.95 5.71 -7.14
N PRO A 597 -25.89 6.42 -6.00
CA PRO A 597 -26.76 6.14 -4.85
C PRO A 597 -28.26 6.26 -5.18
N ILE A 598 -28.67 7.21 -6.01
CA ILE A 598 -30.08 7.35 -6.44
C ILE A 598 -30.52 6.11 -7.23
N LEU A 599 -29.70 5.66 -8.19
CA LEU A 599 -29.99 4.48 -9.00
C LEU A 599 -30.04 3.20 -8.15
N GLN A 600 -29.12 3.06 -7.20
CA GLN A 600 -29.11 1.95 -6.25
C GLN A 600 -30.40 1.92 -5.42
N ASN A 601 -30.82 3.06 -4.86
CA ASN A 601 -32.03 3.15 -4.03
C ASN A 601 -33.32 2.96 -4.83
N ALA A 602 -33.41 3.48 -6.05
CA ALA A 602 -34.58 3.31 -6.91
C ALA A 602 -34.84 1.83 -7.27
N ALA A 603 -33.78 1.04 -7.45
CA ALA A 603 -33.89 -0.39 -7.69
C ALA A 603 -34.41 -1.17 -6.46
N TYR A 604 -34.12 -0.72 -5.22
CA TYR A 604 -34.67 -1.32 -3.99
C TYR A 604 -36.18 -1.04 -3.81
N SER A 605 -36.69 0.10 -4.28
CA SER A 605 -38.12 0.41 -4.23
C SER A 605 -38.99 -0.37 -5.23
N HIS A 606 -38.38 -1.16 -6.12
CA HIS A 606 -39.06 -2.01 -7.10
C HIS A 606 -38.87 -3.52 -6.81
N LEU A 607 -38.91 -3.92 -5.53
CA LEU A 607 -39.31 -5.30 -5.22
C LEU A 607 -40.69 -5.53 -5.87
N PRO A 608 -40.92 -6.67 -6.56
CA PRO A 608 -42.26 -6.97 -7.03
C PRO A 608 -43.19 -6.88 -5.83
N CYS A 609 -44.36 -6.25 -6.01
CA CYS A 609 -45.48 -6.48 -5.09
C CYS A 609 -45.47 -7.96 -4.74
N PRO A 610 -45.64 -8.34 -3.46
CA PRO A 610 -45.92 -9.74 -3.16
C PRO A 610 -47.02 -10.12 -4.13
N ASP A 611 -46.87 -11.24 -4.84
CA ASP A 611 -48.00 -11.87 -5.48
C ASP A 611 -49.02 -12.08 -4.36
N ALA A 612 -49.88 -11.09 -4.16
CA ALA A 612 -51.21 -11.31 -3.67
C ALA A 612 -51.82 -12.14 -4.78
N ALA A 613 -51.54 -13.44 -4.72
CA ALA A 613 -52.49 -14.46 -5.07
C ALA A 613 -53.74 -14.16 -4.25
N ILE A 614 -54.49 -13.14 -4.69
CA ILE A 614 -55.91 -13.07 -4.46
C ILE A 614 -56.40 -14.29 -5.25
N SER A 615 -56.47 -15.43 -4.57
CA SER A 615 -57.30 -16.52 -5.02
C SER A 615 -58.71 -15.93 -5.08
N LEU A 616 -59.11 -15.46 -6.26
CA LEU A 616 -60.50 -15.18 -6.55
C LEU A 616 -61.19 -16.53 -6.53
N THR A 617 -61.64 -16.92 -5.35
CA THR A 617 -62.63 -17.99 -5.20
C THR A 617 -63.88 -17.57 -5.99
N PRO A 618 -64.59 -18.51 -6.65
CA PRO A 618 -65.55 -18.18 -7.71
C PRO A 618 -66.84 -17.45 -7.27
N TRP A 619 -66.91 -16.94 -6.05
CA TRP A 619 -68.14 -16.46 -5.42
C TRP A 619 -68.22 -14.94 -5.21
N ARG A 620 -67.28 -14.14 -5.75
CA ARG A 620 -67.31 -12.66 -5.61
C ARG A 620 -67.38 -11.85 -6.91
N MET A 621 -67.55 -12.50 -8.06
CA MET A 621 -67.83 -11.81 -9.33
C MET A 621 -69.19 -11.07 -9.41
N PRO A 622 -70.29 -11.47 -8.72
CA PRO A 622 -71.57 -10.77 -8.89
C PRO A 622 -71.63 -9.41 -8.17
N LEU A 623 -70.83 -9.19 -7.12
CA LEU A 623 -70.92 -7.98 -6.29
C LEU A 623 -70.19 -6.77 -6.91
N VAL A 624 -69.07 -7.01 -7.58
CA VAL A 624 -68.24 -5.95 -8.19
C VAL A 624 -68.89 -5.41 -9.46
N ILE A 625 -69.59 -6.26 -10.22
CA ILE A 625 -70.36 -5.84 -11.40
C ILE A 625 -71.59 -5.01 -10.99
N PHE A 626 -72.24 -5.35 -9.86
CA PHE A 626 -73.41 -4.59 -9.37
C PHE A 626 -73.05 -3.18 -8.88
N ILE A 627 -71.91 -3.02 -8.21
CA ILE A 627 -71.42 -1.71 -7.73
C ILE A 627 -70.99 -0.83 -8.91
N SER A 628 -70.40 -1.42 -9.96
CA SER A 628 -69.98 -0.68 -11.15
C SER A 628 -71.16 -0.16 -11.99
N ILE A 629 -72.28 -0.91 -12.04
CA ILE A 629 -73.50 -0.49 -12.75
C ILE A 629 -74.26 0.61 -11.97
N LEU A 630 -74.22 0.58 -10.63
CA LEU A 630 -74.83 1.63 -9.78
C LEU A 630 -74.09 2.98 -9.87
N VAL A 631 -72.76 2.97 -10.04
CA VAL A 631 -71.98 4.20 -10.21
C VAL A 631 -72.19 4.81 -11.60
N ILE A 632 -72.35 3.99 -12.65
CA ILE A 632 -72.59 4.48 -14.02
C ILE A 632 -74.02 5.04 -14.17
N THR A 633 -75.02 4.51 -13.46
CA THR A 633 -76.38 5.06 -13.48
C THR A 633 -76.56 6.32 -12.62
N SER A 634 -75.67 6.57 -11.65
CA SER A 634 -75.65 7.80 -10.84
C SER A 634 -75.03 9.01 -11.56
N MET A 635 -74.34 8.83 -12.69
CA MET A 635 -73.68 9.93 -13.42
C MET A 635 -74.49 10.47 -14.62
N HIS A 636 -75.75 10.02 -14.80
CA HIS A 636 -76.65 10.52 -15.84
C HIS A 636 -77.89 11.27 -15.33
N GLN A 637 -77.91 11.67 -14.05
CA GLN A 637 -78.85 12.67 -13.54
C GLN A 637 -78.13 13.67 -12.64
N ASN A 638 -77.50 14.66 -13.27
CA ASN A 638 -77.43 16.07 -12.84
C ASN A 638 -76.78 16.91 -13.94
#